data_AF-A0A1Y3N7E1-F1
#
_entry.id   AF-A0A1Y3N7E1-F1
#
_cell.length_a   1.000
_cell.length_b   1.000
_cell.length_c   1.000
_cell.angle_alpha   90.00
_cell.angle_beta   90.00
_cell.angle_gamma   90.00
#
_symmetry.space_group_name_H-M   'P 1'
#
loop_
_entity.id
_entity.type
_entity.pdbx_description
1 polymer ?
#
loop_
_entity_poly.entity_id
_entity_poly.type
_entity_poly.pdbx_seq_one_letter_code
_entity_poly.pdbx_strand_id
1 'polypeptide(L)'
;GEALSSICASSNLVIISCTKDQEPMGVKLEYDYQGKLVKKESVARKRGTTIYMKNFFELFPVRQKTFKKNIKREYAKCLNILQGYALVCTDVKIVCSNKPPKGSRDICFSTQCNKLMKDNISNIFGSKITKLLTEIDFTFNINSGISIKGFISQPTHSCGRNSNDRQYYFINQRPCDLPKISKCINEVYRMFNMHQYPIVVINIEV
;
A
#
# COMPACT_ATOMS: atom_id res chain seq x y z
N GLY A 1 0.88 -15.84 -12.31
CA GLY A 1 -0.53 -15.49 -12.02
C GLY A 1 -1.06 -16.35 -10.88
N GLU A 2 -0.57 -16.11 -9.66
CA GLU A 2 -0.71 -17.07 -8.55
C GLU A 2 -1.53 -16.54 -7.36
N ALA A 3 -1.82 -15.23 -7.36
CA ALA A 3 -2.44 -14.56 -6.21
C ALA A 3 -3.80 -15.17 -5.84
N LEU A 4 -4.74 -15.27 -6.80
CA LEU A 4 -6.07 -15.82 -6.53
C LEU A 4 -6.03 -17.29 -6.11
N SER A 5 -5.18 -18.10 -6.76
CA SER A 5 -5.00 -19.51 -6.40
C SER A 5 -4.48 -19.67 -4.97
N SER A 6 -3.46 -18.88 -4.59
CA SER A 6 -2.91 -18.88 -3.22
C SER A 6 -3.93 -18.40 -2.18
N ILE A 7 -4.76 -17.42 -2.55
CA ILE A 7 -5.84 -16.91 -1.70
C ILE A 7 -6.92 -17.98 -1.50
N CYS A 8 -7.31 -18.73 -2.54
CA CYS A 8 -8.22 -19.87 -2.41
C CYS A 8 -7.68 -20.89 -1.41
N ALA A 9 -6.42 -21.29 -1.54
CA ALA A 9 -5.81 -22.28 -0.64
C ALA A 9 -5.71 -21.82 0.83
N SER A 10 -5.82 -20.51 1.09
CA SER A 10 -5.61 -19.92 2.43
C SER A 10 -6.84 -19.25 3.02
N SER A 11 -7.96 -19.16 2.31
CA SER A 11 -9.17 -18.46 2.76
C SER A 11 -10.42 -18.90 1.99
N ASN A 12 -11.60 -18.66 2.54
CA ASN A 12 -12.84 -18.78 1.77
C ASN A 12 -12.95 -17.57 0.83
N LEU A 13 -12.75 -17.81 -0.46
CA LEU A 13 -12.74 -16.79 -1.50
C LEU A 13 -14.13 -16.60 -2.13
N VAL A 14 -14.62 -15.36 -2.11
CA VAL A 14 -15.82 -14.95 -2.85
C VAL A 14 -15.47 -13.77 -3.74
N ILE A 15 -15.76 -13.87 -5.04
CA ILE A 15 -15.53 -12.80 -6.02
C ILE A 15 -16.88 -12.34 -6.56
N ILE A 16 -17.13 -11.04 -6.54
CA ILE A 16 -18.26 -10.42 -7.24
C ILE A 16 -17.68 -9.54 -8.34
N SER A 17 -17.99 -9.84 -9.60
CA SER A 17 -17.45 -9.11 -10.74
C SER A 17 -18.52 -8.81 -11.80
N CYS A 18 -18.36 -7.69 -12.49
CA CYS A 18 -19.21 -7.26 -13.59
C CYS A 18 -18.35 -6.55 -14.65
N THR A 19 -18.35 -7.05 -15.88
CA THR A 19 -17.72 -6.36 -17.02
C THR A 19 -18.63 -5.26 -17.55
N LYS A 20 -18.12 -4.43 -18.47
CA LYS A 20 -18.90 -3.34 -19.07
C LYS A 20 -20.17 -3.86 -19.77
N ASP A 21 -20.08 -4.99 -20.46
CA ASP A 21 -21.17 -5.54 -21.27
C ASP A 21 -22.20 -6.33 -20.43
N GLN A 22 -21.85 -6.67 -19.19
CA GLN A 22 -22.72 -7.41 -18.27
C GLN A 22 -23.54 -6.47 -17.35
N GLU A 23 -23.16 -5.20 -17.23
CA GLU A 23 -23.87 -4.24 -16.38
C GLU A 23 -25.34 -4.08 -16.84
N PRO A 24 -26.35 -4.13 -15.94
CA PRO A 24 -26.29 -4.07 -14.47
C PRO A 24 -26.20 -5.41 -13.72
N MET A 25 -26.01 -6.54 -14.43
CA MET A 25 -26.03 -7.89 -13.87
C MET A 25 -24.64 -8.54 -13.87
N GLY A 26 -23.98 -8.51 -12.71
CA GLY A 26 -22.72 -9.22 -12.50
C GLY A 26 -22.91 -10.66 -12.02
N VAL A 27 -21.79 -11.30 -11.74
CA VAL A 27 -21.74 -12.66 -11.19
C VAL A 27 -21.06 -12.67 -9.83
N LYS A 28 -21.62 -13.45 -8.91
CA LYS A 28 -21.01 -13.83 -7.63
C LYS A 28 -20.49 -15.26 -7.76
N LEU A 29 -19.21 -15.45 -7.45
CA LEU A 29 -18.46 -16.69 -7.60
C LEU A 29 -17.90 -17.08 -6.23
N GLU A 30 -18.16 -18.31 -5.80
CA GLU A 30 -17.60 -18.89 -4.57
C GLU A 30 -16.69 -20.06 -4.93
N TYR A 31 -15.47 -20.05 -4.42
CA TYR A 31 -14.45 -21.04 -4.73
C TYR A 31 -14.11 -21.88 -3.49
N ASP A 32 -13.78 -23.15 -3.71
CA ASP A 32 -13.19 -24.00 -2.67
C ASP A 32 -11.69 -23.74 -2.51
N TYR A 33 -11.07 -24.44 -1.56
CA TYR A 33 -9.66 -24.30 -1.25
C TYR A 33 -8.71 -24.83 -2.34
N GLN A 34 -9.22 -25.59 -3.32
CA GLN A 34 -8.47 -26.01 -4.50
C GLN A 34 -8.61 -25.03 -5.67
N GLY A 35 -9.42 -23.97 -5.49
CA GLY A 35 -9.72 -22.98 -6.52
C GLY A 35 -10.77 -23.44 -7.53
N LYS A 36 -11.52 -24.51 -7.24
CA LYS A 36 -12.64 -24.93 -8.06
C LYS A 36 -13.86 -24.09 -7.72
N LEU A 37 -14.61 -23.71 -8.76
CA LEU A 37 -15.85 -22.97 -8.62
C LEU A 37 -16.93 -23.88 -8.01
N VAL A 38 -17.40 -23.53 -6.83
CA VAL A 38 -18.45 -24.25 -6.09
C VAL A 38 -19.82 -23.68 -6.40
N LYS A 39 -19.91 -22.35 -6.48
CA LYS A 39 -21.19 -21.65 -6.64
C LYS A 39 -21.07 -20.46 -7.58
N LYS A 40 -22.07 -20.29 -8.44
CA LYS A 40 -22.21 -19.16 -9.36
C LYS A 40 -23.64 -18.63 -9.30
N GLU A 41 -23.79 -17.37 -8.94
CA GLU A 41 -25.09 -16.69 -8.82
C GLU A 41 -25.06 -15.37 -9.60
N SER A 42 -26.19 -14.99 -10.19
CA SER A 42 -26.36 -13.66 -10.78
C SER A 42 -26.66 -12.62 -9.69
N VAL A 43 -26.06 -11.44 -9.75
CA VAL A 43 -26.26 -10.37 -8.76
C VAL A 43 -26.24 -8.99 -9.41
N ALA A 44 -27.12 -8.09 -8.96
CA ALA A 44 -27.10 -6.70 -9.39
C ALA A 44 -25.77 -6.04 -8.98
N ARG A 45 -25.05 -5.50 -9.96
CA ARG A 45 -23.67 -5.03 -9.76
C ARG A 45 -23.25 -4.07 -10.88
N LYS A 46 -22.77 -2.88 -10.50
CA LYS A 46 -22.08 -1.96 -11.43
C LYS A 46 -20.72 -2.53 -11.87
N ARG A 47 -20.18 -2.07 -13.00
CA ARG A 47 -18.85 -2.48 -13.49
C ARG A 47 -17.79 -2.45 -12.38
N GLY A 48 -16.99 -3.51 -12.32
CA GLY A 48 -15.85 -3.64 -11.42
C GLY A 48 -15.86 -4.95 -10.64
N THR A 49 -14.86 -5.13 -9.78
CA THR A 49 -14.63 -6.37 -9.05
C THR A 49 -14.48 -6.12 -7.56
N THR A 50 -15.10 -6.96 -6.74
CA THR A 50 -14.88 -7.02 -5.29
C THR A 50 -14.49 -8.42 -4.91
N ILE A 51 -13.38 -8.53 -4.19
CA ILE A 51 -12.82 -9.79 -3.70
C ILE A 51 -12.99 -9.81 -2.19
N TYR A 52 -13.63 -10.85 -1.67
CA TYR A 52 -13.76 -11.13 -0.26
C TYR A 52 -12.90 -12.33 0.10
N MET A 53 -11.97 -12.14 1.04
CA MET A 53 -11.18 -13.20 1.64
C MET A 53 -11.67 -13.38 3.08
N LYS A 54 -12.34 -14.49 3.38
CA LYS A 54 -12.86 -14.80 4.72
C LYS A 54 -12.05 -15.91 5.38
N ASN A 55 -12.02 -15.90 6.71
CA ASN A 55 -11.35 -16.92 7.52
C ASN A 55 -9.90 -17.21 7.11
N PHE A 56 -9.11 -16.15 6.90
CA PHE A 56 -7.72 -16.27 6.47
C PHE A 56 -6.90 -17.17 7.42
N PHE A 57 -6.19 -18.14 6.83
CA PHE A 57 -5.41 -19.20 7.50
C PHE A 57 -6.19 -20.21 8.34
N GLU A 58 -7.51 -20.33 8.19
CA GLU A 58 -8.31 -21.32 8.93
C GLU A 58 -7.82 -22.77 8.77
N LEU A 59 -7.41 -23.17 7.56
CA LEU A 59 -6.85 -24.51 7.30
C LEU A 59 -5.44 -24.74 7.86
N PHE A 60 -4.79 -23.71 8.40
CA PHE A 60 -3.41 -23.78 8.89
C PHE A 60 -3.35 -23.37 10.37
N PRO A 61 -3.75 -24.22 11.33
CA PRO A 61 -3.95 -23.82 12.74
C PRO A 61 -2.72 -23.16 13.39
N VAL A 62 -1.52 -23.69 13.14
CA VAL A 62 -0.26 -23.14 13.66
C VAL A 62 0.00 -21.74 13.09
N ARG A 63 -0.19 -21.56 11.78
CA ARG A 63 -0.03 -20.27 11.10
C ARG A 63 -1.09 -19.27 11.56
N GLN A 64 -2.34 -19.71 11.73
CA GLN A 64 -3.44 -18.89 12.24
C GLN A 64 -3.16 -18.41 13.66
N LYS A 65 -2.71 -19.29 14.55
CA LYS A 65 -2.33 -18.93 15.93
C LYS A 65 -1.18 -17.92 15.94
N THR A 66 -0.19 -18.11 15.08
CA THR A 66 0.95 -17.20 14.91
C THR A 66 0.52 -15.84 14.37
N PHE A 67 -0.38 -15.82 13.39
CA PHE A 67 -0.94 -14.61 12.80
C PHE A 67 -1.76 -13.82 13.84
N LYS A 68 -2.65 -14.49 14.58
CA LYS A 68 -3.43 -13.88 15.67
C LYS A 68 -2.52 -13.31 16.77
N LYS A 69 -1.48 -14.05 17.19
CA LYS A 69 -0.50 -13.59 18.19
C LYS A 69 0.23 -12.31 17.73
N ASN A 70 0.56 -12.22 16.44
CA ASN A 70 1.33 -11.11 15.87
C ASN A 70 0.48 -10.08 15.13
N ILE A 71 -0.85 -10.07 15.32
CA ILE A 71 -1.79 -9.33 14.47
C ILE A 71 -1.47 -7.84 14.36
N LYS A 72 -1.05 -7.19 15.45
CA LYS A 72 -0.69 -5.77 15.46
C LYS A 72 0.49 -5.48 14.51
N ARG A 73 1.51 -6.34 14.52
CA ARG A 73 2.70 -6.22 13.68
C ARG A 73 2.38 -6.50 12.22
N GLU A 74 1.66 -7.58 11.94
CA GLU A 74 1.29 -7.94 10.56
C GLU A 74 0.30 -6.92 9.95
N TYR A 75 -0.60 -6.36 10.77
CA TYR A 75 -1.46 -5.25 10.38
C TYR A 75 -0.65 -3.99 10.04
N ALA A 76 0.31 -3.60 10.89
CA ALA A 76 1.16 -2.44 10.61
C ALA A 76 1.96 -2.60 9.31
N LYS A 77 2.49 -3.80 9.04
CA LYS A 77 3.16 -4.12 7.77
C LYS A 77 2.21 -4.02 6.57
N CYS A 78 1.01 -4.59 6.68
CA CYS A 78 -0.01 -4.51 5.64
C CYS A 78 -0.39 -3.06 5.34
N LEU A 79 -0.65 -2.27 6.40
CA LEU A 79 -0.98 -0.86 6.28
C LEU A 79 0.15 -0.08 5.61
N ASN A 80 1.41 -0.35 5.98
CA ASN A 80 2.58 0.30 5.37
C ASN A 80 2.66 0.02 3.85
N ILE A 81 2.43 -1.23 3.42
CA ILE A 81 2.40 -1.59 2.00
C ILE A 81 1.27 -0.85 1.28
N LEU A 82 0.07 -0.83 1.85
CA LEU A 82 -1.09 -0.15 1.27
C LEU A 82 -0.88 1.37 1.18
N GLN A 83 -0.25 1.98 2.19
CA GLN A 83 0.15 3.39 2.16
C GLN A 83 1.18 3.65 1.06
N GLY A 84 2.15 2.76 0.85
CA GLY A 84 3.11 2.84 -0.26
C GLY A 84 2.41 2.95 -1.62
N TYR A 85 1.47 2.04 -1.90
CA TYR A 85 0.65 2.14 -3.12
C TYR A 85 -0.17 3.43 -3.17
N ALA A 86 -0.79 3.83 -2.06
CA ALA A 86 -1.59 5.05 -1.99
C ALA A 86 -0.79 6.35 -2.19
N LEU A 87 0.51 6.34 -1.88
CA LEU A 87 1.39 7.48 -2.12
C LEU A 87 1.69 7.66 -3.62
N VAL A 88 2.07 6.56 -4.28
CA VAL A 88 2.57 6.59 -5.66
C VAL A 88 1.47 6.58 -6.71
N CYS A 89 0.31 5.97 -6.44
CA CYS A 89 -0.81 5.97 -7.36
C CYS A 89 -1.54 7.33 -7.36
N THR A 90 -1.16 8.21 -8.29
CA THR A 90 -1.94 9.41 -8.64
C THR A 90 -3.17 9.03 -9.47
N ASP A 91 -4.14 9.94 -9.57
CA ASP A 91 -5.37 9.78 -10.36
C ASP A 91 -6.23 8.56 -9.97
N VAL A 92 -6.00 8.02 -8.76
CA VAL A 92 -6.76 6.92 -8.19
C VAL A 92 -7.11 7.24 -6.74
N LYS A 93 -8.38 7.02 -6.38
CA LYS A 93 -8.84 7.07 -4.99
C LYS A 93 -8.64 5.71 -4.32
N ILE A 94 -7.79 5.67 -3.30
CA ILE A 94 -7.55 4.48 -2.47
C ILE A 94 -8.04 4.79 -1.06
N VAL A 95 -8.90 3.91 -0.53
CA VAL A 95 -9.44 4.02 0.82
C VAL A 95 -9.18 2.72 1.57
N CYS A 96 -8.57 2.83 2.74
CA CYS A 96 -8.40 1.71 3.67
C CYS A 96 -9.21 2.00 4.93
N SER A 97 -10.03 1.03 5.35
CA SER A 97 -10.82 1.13 6.58
C SER A 97 -10.76 -0.17 7.35
N ASN A 98 -10.81 -0.08 8.67
CA ASN A 98 -10.86 -1.22 9.57
C ASN A 98 -12.15 -1.18 10.40
N LYS A 99 -12.83 -2.31 10.53
CA LYS A 99 -14.01 -2.44 11.40
C LYS A 99 -13.67 -3.39 12.56
N PRO A 100 -13.42 -2.87 13.78
CA PRO A 100 -13.21 -3.72 14.94
C PRO A 100 -14.49 -4.52 15.29
N PRO A 101 -14.38 -5.64 16.03
CA PRO A 101 -15.53 -6.43 16.44
C PRO A 101 -16.56 -5.63 17.26
N LYS A 102 -16.08 -4.66 18.04
CA LYS A 102 -16.88 -3.69 18.79
C LYS A 102 -16.50 -2.29 18.32
N GLY A 103 -17.47 -1.46 17.97
CA GLY A 103 -17.26 -0.08 17.53
C GLY A 103 -17.64 0.18 16.07
N SER A 104 -17.44 1.44 15.65
CA SER A 104 -17.70 1.90 14.29
C SER A 104 -16.53 1.59 13.35
N ARG A 105 -16.79 1.69 12.05
CA ARG A 105 -15.74 1.61 11.02
C ARG A 105 -14.79 2.80 11.16
N ASP A 106 -13.50 2.51 11.27
CA ASP A 106 -12.43 3.50 11.30
C ASP A 106 -11.77 3.63 9.93
N ILE A 107 -11.48 4.85 9.49
CA ILE A 107 -10.80 5.12 8.22
C ILE A 107 -9.31 5.23 8.52
N CYS A 108 -8.54 4.25 8.07
CA CYS A 108 -7.10 4.19 8.31
C CYS A 108 -6.36 5.23 7.45
N PHE A 109 -6.75 5.36 6.18
CA PHE A 109 -6.35 6.44 5.29
C PHE A 109 -7.30 6.52 4.09
N SER A 110 -7.34 7.67 3.41
CA SER A 110 -8.06 7.89 2.15
C SER A 110 -7.35 8.91 1.30
N THR A 111 -7.08 8.61 0.03
CA THR A 111 -6.67 9.62 -0.96
C THR A 111 -7.89 10.24 -1.63
N GLN A 112 -7.68 11.29 -2.45
CA GLN A 112 -8.73 12.02 -3.15
C GLN A 112 -8.53 12.04 -4.67
N CYS A 113 -7.95 10.98 -5.26
CA CYS A 113 -7.68 10.93 -6.70
C CYS A 113 -6.80 12.11 -7.15
N ASN A 114 -5.77 12.43 -6.36
CA ASN A 114 -4.95 13.61 -6.58
C ASN A 114 -4.01 13.40 -7.78
N LYS A 115 -3.67 14.51 -8.45
CA LYS A 115 -2.69 14.52 -9.54
C LYS A 115 -1.24 14.52 -9.04
N LEU A 116 -1.00 15.05 -7.84
CA LEU A 116 0.33 15.23 -7.28
C LEU A 116 0.56 14.26 -6.12
N MET A 117 1.74 13.63 -6.10
CA MET A 117 2.19 12.77 -4.98
C MET A 117 2.20 13.53 -3.63
N LYS A 118 2.49 14.84 -3.65
CA LYS A 118 2.47 15.70 -2.45
C LYS A 118 1.11 15.73 -1.77
N ASP A 119 0.02 15.71 -2.54
CA ASP A 119 -1.34 15.71 -2.00
C ASP A 119 -1.70 14.34 -1.40
N ASN A 120 -1.24 13.25 -2.01
CA ASN A 120 -1.34 11.91 -1.42
C ASN A 120 -0.58 11.82 -0.08
N ILE A 121 0.63 12.39 0.00
CA ILE A 121 1.39 12.52 1.26
C ILE A 121 0.57 13.27 2.31
N SER A 122 -0.04 14.40 1.93
CA SER A 122 -0.90 15.21 2.82
C SER A 122 -2.11 14.41 3.32
N ASN A 123 -2.76 13.65 2.44
CA ASN A 123 -3.92 12.82 2.78
C ASN A 123 -3.57 11.68 3.75
N ILE A 124 -2.42 11.02 3.56
CA ILE A 124 -2.06 9.82 4.32
C ILE A 124 -1.39 10.19 5.66
N PHE A 125 -0.52 11.20 5.65
CA PHE A 125 0.31 11.56 6.80
C PHE A 125 -0.10 12.86 7.49
N GLY A 126 -1.04 13.59 6.91
CA GLY A 126 -1.51 14.88 7.40
C GLY A 126 -0.75 16.06 6.80
N SER A 127 -1.44 17.18 6.66
CA SER A 127 -0.96 18.40 6.01
C SER A 127 0.24 19.06 6.71
N LYS A 128 0.50 18.75 7.99
CA LYS A 128 1.68 19.27 8.70
C LYS A 128 2.98 18.71 8.13
N ILE A 129 2.97 17.45 7.68
CA ILE A 129 4.19 16.78 7.21
C ILE A 129 4.70 17.37 5.90
N THR A 130 3.81 17.80 5.00
CA THR A 130 4.23 18.38 3.71
C THR A 130 5.08 19.64 3.86
N LYS A 131 5.00 20.35 5.00
CA LYS A 131 5.84 21.52 5.32
C LYS A 131 7.26 21.14 5.75
N LEU A 132 7.45 19.91 6.20
CA LEU A 132 8.75 19.38 6.65
C LEU A 132 9.53 18.73 5.51
N LEU A 133 8.94 18.66 4.31
CA LEU A 133 9.51 17.98 3.15
C LEU A 133 10.11 18.98 2.16
N THR A 134 11.15 18.54 1.47
CA THR A 134 11.75 19.17 0.31
C THR A 134 11.53 18.27 -0.90
N GLU A 135 11.21 18.87 -2.03
CA GLU A 135 11.05 18.16 -3.29
C GLU A 135 12.41 17.70 -3.84
N ILE A 136 12.41 16.51 -4.43
CA ILE A 136 13.54 15.93 -5.15
C ILE A 136 13.11 15.82 -6.61
N ASP A 137 13.90 16.38 -7.51
CA ASP A 137 13.80 16.18 -8.95
C ASP A 137 15.22 16.16 -9.54
N PHE A 138 15.78 14.96 -9.67
CA PHE A 138 17.09 14.74 -10.25
C PHE A 138 16.96 13.94 -11.54
N THR A 139 17.72 14.31 -12.56
CA THR A 139 17.83 13.53 -13.80
C THR A 139 19.30 13.26 -14.09
N PHE A 140 19.66 11.98 -14.19
CA PHE A 140 21.01 11.50 -14.46
C PHE A 140 21.10 10.99 -15.90
N ASN A 141 21.91 11.65 -16.73
CA ASN A 141 22.10 11.29 -18.13
C ASN A 141 23.16 10.19 -18.33
N ILE A 142 23.16 9.15 -17.50
CA ILE A 142 24.13 8.05 -17.60
C ILE A 142 23.42 6.83 -18.19
N ASN A 143 23.85 6.38 -19.37
CA ASN A 143 23.57 5.10 -20.03
C ASN A 143 22.12 4.59 -20.17
N SER A 144 21.09 5.28 -19.70
CA SER A 144 19.67 4.99 -19.96
C SER A 144 18.72 6.16 -19.61
N GLY A 145 19.23 7.18 -18.91
CA GLY A 145 18.39 8.26 -18.36
C GLY A 145 17.65 7.79 -17.12
N ILE A 146 18.18 8.10 -15.94
CA ILE A 146 17.53 7.79 -14.66
C ILE A 146 16.94 9.08 -14.11
N SER A 147 15.63 9.11 -13.87
CA SER A 147 14.97 10.23 -13.19
C SER A 147 14.57 9.83 -11.78
N ILE A 148 14.85 10.68 -10.80
CA ILE A 148 14.51 10.46 -9.40
C ILE A 148 13.63 11.62 -8.96
N LYS A 149 12.37 11.32 -8.67
CA LYS A 149 11.36 12.31 -8.26
C LYS A 149 10.72 11.94 -6.95
N GLY A 150 10.41 12.93 -6.12
CA GLY A 150 9.68 12.70 -4.88
C GLY A 150 9.97 13.72 -3.79
N PHE A 151 9.97 13.28 -2.54
CA PHE A 151 10.09 14.13 -1.37
C PHE A 151 10.96 13.48 -0.30
N ILE A 152 11.76 14.31 0.39
CA ILE A 152 12.54 13.92 1.57
C ILE A 152 12.36 14.96 2.69
N SER A 153 12.46 14.54 3.95
CA SER A 153 12.55 15.47 5.08
C SER A 153 13.65 16.52 4.87
N GLN A 154 13.35 17.76 5.26
CA GLN A 154 14.37 18.81 5.38
C GLN A 154 15.48 18.37 6.34
N PRO A 155 16.75 18.74 6.07
CA PRO A 155 17.90 18.40 6.92
C PRO A 155 18.01 19.33 8.14
N THR A 156 16.88 19.80 8.68
CA THR A 156 16.82 20.69 9.85
C THR A 156 16.38 19.91 11.09
N HIS A 157 16.83 20.37 12.27
CA HIS A 157 16.40 19.82 13.54
C HIS A 157 14.86 19.85 13.64
N SER A 158 14.26 18.75 14.09
CA SER A 158 12.81 18.51 14.22
C SER A 158 12.02 18.09 12.96
N CYS A 159 12.61 18.15 11.76
CA CYS A 159 11.93 17.70 10.53
C CYS A 159 12.05 16.19 10.25
N GLY A 160 12.86 15.49 11.05
CA GLY A 160 13.05 14.04 10.96
C GLY A 160 12.09 13.23 11.84
N ARG A 161 12.30 11.91 11.83
CA ARG A 161 11.55 10.89 12.58
C ARG A 161 12.47 10.17 13.56
N ASN A 162 11.91 9.60 14.62
CA ASN A 162 12.67 8.77 15.56
C ASN A 162 12.96 7.35 15.01
N SER A 163 12.30 6.96 13.92
CA SER A 163 12.46 5.66 13.26
C SER A 163 12.34 5.81 11.74
N ASN A 164 12.78 4.79 11.01
CA ASN A 164 12.65 4.70 9.55
C ASN A 164 11.26 4.22 9.09
N ASP A 165 10.20 4.57 9.83
CA ASP A 165 8.84 4.04 9.64
C ASP A 165 8.09 4.63 8.43
N ARG A 166 8.65 5.66 7.78
CA ARG A 166 8.05 6.37 6.65
C ARG A 166 9.05 6.57 5.51
N GLN A 167 9.66 5.48 5.08
CA GLN A 167 10.56 5.46 3.93
C GLN A 167 9.98 4.57 2.85
N TYR A 168 9.60 5.19 1.73
CA TYR A 168 8.95 4.58 0.60
C TYR A 168 9.78 4.81 -0.64
N TYR A 169 10.10 3.71 -1.31
CA TYR A 169 10.88 3.69 -2.54
C TYR A 169 10.08 3.00 -3.62
N PHE A 170 10.14 3.56 -4.83
CA PHE A 170 9.45 3.02 -5.99
C PHE A 170 10.40 2.94 -7.17
N ILE A 171 10.24 1.90 -7.98
CA ILE A 171 10.84 1.81 -9.31
C ILE A 171 9.69 1.76 -10.31
N ASN A 172 9.63 2.71 -11.24
CA ASN A 172 8.57 2.80 -12.25
C ASN A 172 7.16 2.67 -11.61
N GLN A 173 6.94 3.45 -10.54
CA GLN A 173 5.70 3.52 -9.76
C GLN A 173 5.34 2.23 -8.98
N ARG A 174 6.26 1.28 -8.85
CA ARG A 174 6.06 0.03 -8.08
C ARG A 174 6.77 0.10 -6.73
N PRO A 175 6.06 -0.07 -5.59
CA PRO A 175 6.70 -0.13 -4.29
C PRO A 175 7.73 -1.26 -4.22
N CYS A 176 8.94 -0.92 -3.79
CA CYS A 176 10.05 -1.86 -3.68
C CYS A 176 10.89 -1.57 -2.43
N ASP A 177 11.53 -2.60 -1.90
CA ASP A 177 12.53 -2.44 -0.84
C ASP A 177 13.92 -2.28 -1.49
N LEU A 178 14.58 -1.16 -1.21
CA LEU A 178 15.89 -0.81 -1.77
C LEU A 178 16.89 -0.62 -0.62
N PRO A 179 17.36 -1.70 0.03
CA PRO A 179 18.12 -1.61 1.28
C PRO A 179 19.42 -0.83 1.12
N LYS A 180 20.11 -0.94 -0.02
CA LYS A 180 21.34 -0.17 -0.30
C LYS A 180 21.07 1.34 -0.43
N ILE A 181 20.00 1.71 -1.13
CA ILE A 181 19.60 3.11 -1.31
C ILE A 181 19.09 3.70 0.00
N SER A 182 18.25 2.95 0.72
CA SER A 182 17.77 3.35 2.06
C SER A 182 18.93 3.58 3.02
N LYS A 183 19.92 2.66 3.06
CA LYS A 183 21.11 2.83 3.90
C LYS A 183 21.90 4.09 3.52
N CYS A 184 22.16 4.32 2.23
CA CYS A 184 22.86 5.51 1.74
C CYS A 184 22.14 6.81 2.13
N ILE A 185 20.83 6.91 1.89
CA ILE A 185 20.02 8.08 2.25
C ILE A 185 20.06 8.32 3.76
N ASN A 186 19.94 7.26 4.56
CA ASN A 186 20.00 7.37 6.02
C ASN A 186 21.37 7.84 6.53
N GLU A 187 22.46 7.35 5.95
CA GLU A 187 23.82 7.78 6.30
C GLU A 187 24.02 9.26 5.98
N VAL A 188 23.67 9.70 4.76
CA VAL A 188 23.77 11.11 4.35
C VAL A 188 22.88 12.00 5.21
N TYR A 189 21.63 11.60 5.49
CA TYR A 189 20.74 12.42 6.32
C TYR A 189 21.29 12.61 7.74
N ARG A 190 21.91 11.57 8.33
CA ARG A 190 22.51 11.65 9.66
C ARG A 190 23.72 12.57 9.75
N MET A 191 24.38 12.87 8.63
CA MET A 191 25.44 13.88 8.60
C MET A 191 24.91 15.29 8.94
N PHE A 192 23.63 15.56 8.67
CA PHE A 192 22.98 16.83 8.97
C PHE A 192 22.04 16.75 10.19
N ASN A 193 21.43 15.58 10.43
CA ASN A 193 20.51 15.34 11.53
C ASN A 193 20.79 13.99 12.21
N MET A 194 21.75 14.00 13.14
CA MET A 194 22.38 12.81 13.73
C MET A 194 21.42 11.82 14.41
N HIS A 195 20.36 12.32 15.05
CA HIS A 195 19.48 11.49 15.90
C HIS A 195 18.16 11.09 15.25
N GLN A 196 17.91 11.51 14.01
CA GLN A 196 16.64 11.28 13.32
C GLN A 196 16.83 10.59 11.98
N TYR A 197 15.77 9.95 11.51
CA TYR A 197 15.65 9.38 10.17
C TYR A 197 14.79 10.29 9.29
N PRO A 198 15.06 10.37 7.98
CA PRO A 198 14.21 11.13 7.07
C PRO A 198 12.89 10.40 6.81
N ILE A 199 11.82 11.17 6.60
CA ILE A 199 10.69 10.74 5.78
C ILE A 199 11.18 10.73 4.33
N VAL A 200 10.90 9.66 3.61
CA VAL A 200 11.33 9.49 2.22
C VAL A 200 10.17 8.95 1.40
N VAL A 201 9.86 9.59 0.28
CA VAL A 201 8.89 9.12 -0.71
C VAL A 201 9.49 9.41 -2.08
N ILE A 202 10.17 8.44 -2.69
CA ILE A 202 10.95 8.66 -3.92
C ILE A 202 10.62 7.58 -4.96
N ASN A 203 10.24 8.03 -6.16
CA ASN A 203 10.10 7.22 -7.36
C ASN A 203 11.34 7.37 -8.24
N ILE A 204 11.91 6.23 -8.63
CA ILE A 204 13.03 6.13 -9.55
C ILE A 204 12.45 5.62 -10.88
N GLU A 205 12.56 6.44 -11.91
CA GLU A 205 12.19 6.12 -13.28
C GLU A 205 13.44 5.70 -14.04
N VAL A 206 13.39 4.50 -14.61
CA VAL A 206 14.44 3.85 -15.41
C VAL A 206 13.87 3.32 -16.71
#